data_AF-J1HX93-F1
#
_entry.id   AF-J1HX93-F1
#
_cell.length_a   1.000
_cell.length_b   1.000
_cell.length_c   1.000
_cell.angle_alpha   90.00
_cell.angle_beta   90.00
_cell.angle_gamma   90.00
#
_symmetry.space_group_name_H-M   'P 1'
#
loop_
_entity.id
_entity.type
_entity.pdbx_description
1 polymer ?
#
loop_
_entity_poly.entity_id
_entity_poly.type
_entity_poly.pdbx_seq_one_letter_code
_entity_poly.pdbx_strand_id
1 'polypeptide(L)'
;MVAIAACVVSMSTLTGCGPSVSDAKAEAYQKLDSLSDLDTTDREEFKPRLDSATDKTTIDQVVAEAEARNQEKANDKASKASAGQAEVDKVKSLNLSGKTMTYEGPNQQSCIGLSLRFNEDGSITQVEEKRGCSAPRSWKIQETPDWNGNAGLYFDNDMSDNVDFDILDDGKIQFTHTPWGSAILLGTWSLS
;
A
#
# COMPACT_ATOMS: atom_id res chain seq x y z
N MET A 1 -63.52 -14.90 45.86
CA MET A 1 -62.73 -14.72 44.63
C MET A 1 -62.40 -13.24 44.49
N VAL A 2 -61.22 -13.00 43.92
CA VAL A 2 -60.33 -11.84 44.09
C VAL A 2 -60.95 -10.48 43.74
N ALA A 3 -60.48 -9.46 44.46
CA ALA A 3 -60.79 -8.06 44.29
C ALA A 3 -59.61 -7.30 43.64
N ILE A 4 -59.94 -6.14 43.03
CA ILE A 4 -59.10 -4.93 42.83
C ILE A 4 -58.08 -4.95 41.68
N ALA A 5 -58.22 -3.97 40.76
CA ALA A 5 -57.27 -2.85 40.58
C ALA A 5 -57.28 -2.34 39.13
N ALA A 6 -57.89 -1.18 38.90
CA ALA A 6 -57.54 -0.34 37.76
C ALA A 6 -56.12 0.21 37.97
N CYS A 7 -55.24 0.04 36.99
CA CYS A 7 -53.98 0.79 36.93
C CYS A 7 -53.90 1.48 35.58
N VAL A 8 -54.32 2.74 35.58
CA VAL A 8 -54.03 3.73 34.55
C VAL A 8 -52.52 3.92 34.56
N VAL A 9 -51.81 3.41 33.56
CA VAL A 9 -50.41 3.74 33.36
C VAL A 9 -50.37 4.88 32.36
N SER A 10 -50.18 6.08 32.91
CA SER A 10 -49.89 7.31 32.21
C SER A 10 -48.78 7.11 31.17
N MET A 11 -49.03 7.52 29.92
CA MET A 11 -47.99 7.73 28.92
C MET A 11 -47.15 8.92 29.36
N SER A 12 -46.17 8.65 30.21
CA SER A 12 -45.06 9.56 30.47
C SER A 12 -44.23 9.62 29.20
N THR A 13 -44.26 10.77 28.53
CA THR A 13 -43.35 11.13 27.45
C THR A 13 -41.91 11.05 27.95
N LEU A 14 -41.25 9.91 27.73
CA LEU A 14 -39.80 9.75 27.87
C LEU A 14 -39.14 10.34 26.63
N THR A 15 -39.11 11.68 26.59
CA THR A 15 -38.14 12.42 25.79
C THR A 15 -36.78 12.21 26.45
N GLY A 16 -36.14 11.07 26.18
CA GLY A 16 -34.94 10.67 26.92
C GLY A 16 -34.50 9.24 26.70
N CYS A 17 -34.47 8.76 25.46
CA CYS A 17 -33.62 7.63 25.11
C CYS A 17 -32.49 8.19 24.24
N GLY A 18 -31.29 8.28 24.81
CA GLY A 18 -30.09 8.29 23.96
C GLY A 18 -30.08 7.05 23.05
N PRO A 19 -29.28 7.04 21.97
CA PRO A 19 -29.22 5.88 21.07
C PRO A 19 -28.98 4.61 21.88
N SER A 20 -29.81 3.59 21.64
CA SER A 20 -29.62 2.29 22.25
C SER A 20 -28.28 1.68 21.81
N VAL A 21 -27.81 0.64 22.49
CA VAL A 21 -26.62 -0.11 22.03
C VAL A 21 -26.80 -0.60 20.59
N SER A 22 -28.03 -0.94 20.19
CA SER A 22 -28.35 -1.33 18.82
C SER A 22 -28.17 -0.18 17.83
N ASP A 23 -28.64 1.02 18.17
CA ASP A 23 -28.49 2.20 17.32
C ASP A 23 -27.01 2.58 17.19
N ALA A 24 -26.27 2.56 18.31
CA ALA A 24 -24.84 2.80 18.34
C ALA A 24 -24.06 1.80 17.46
N LYS A 25 -24.46 0.52 17.44
CA LYS A 25 -23.85 -0.46 16.52
C LYS A 25 -24.14 -0.14 15.06
N ALA A 26 -25.38 0.21 14.73
CA ALA A 26 -25.74 0.55 13.36
C ALA A 26 -24.93 1.76 12.85
N GLU A 27 -24.78 2.80 13.68
CA GLU A 27 -23.92 3.94 13.39
C GLU A 27 -22.44 3.53 13.24
N ALA A 28 -21.94 2.65 14.12
CA ALA A 28 -20.57 2.15 14.05
C ALA A 28 -20.28 1.36 12.77
N TYR A 29 -21.20 0.53 12.28
CA TYR A 29 -21.04 -0.17 11.00
C TYR A 29 -21.00 0.80 9.82
N GLN A 30 -21.91 1.78 9.78
CA GLN A 30 -21.89 2.81 8.73
C GLN A 30 -20.57 3.58 8.73
N LYS A 31 -20.08 3.92 9.93
CA LYS A 31 -18.81 4.59 10.09
C LYS A 31 -17.66 3.72 9.60
N LEU A 32 -17.59 2.46 10.02
CA LEU A 32 -16.56 1.50 9.59
C LEU A 32 -16.56 1.33 8.07
N ASP A 33 -17.72 1.21 7.43
CA ASP A 33 -17.83 1.08 5.97
C ASP A 33 -17.42 2.36 5.23
N SER A 34 -17.58 3.54 5.86
CA SER A 34 -17.15 4.82 5.29
C SER A 34 -15.63 5.08 5.35
N LEU A 35 -14.89 4.34 6.17
CA LEU A 35 -13.43 4.48 6.29
C LEU A 35 -12.76 3.92 5.03
N SER A 36 -12.28 4.78 4.13
CA SER A 36 -11.87 4.43 2.77
C SER A 36 -10.57 3.64 2.65
N ASP A 37 -9.67 3.79 3.62
CA ASP A 37 -8.31 3.24 3.57
C ASP A 37 -8.19 1.91 4.34
N LEU A 38 -9.27 1.48 5.00
CA LEU A 38 -9.38 0.13 5.52
C LEU A 38 -9.58 -0.88 4.38
N ASP A 39 -8.76 -1.92 4.37
CA ASP A 39 -8.91 -3.04 3.45
C ASP A 39 -9.95 -4.05 3.93
N THR A 40 -10.11 -5.15 3.18
CA THR A 40 -11.08 -6.19 3.55
C THR A 40 -10.72 -6.86 4.87
N THR A 41 -9.44 -7.10 5.11
CA THR A 41 -8.93 -7.75 6.32
C THR A 41 -9.17 -6.87 7.55
N ASP A 42 -8.90 -5.57 7.47
CA ASP A 42 -9.19 -4.65 8.59
C ASP A 42 -10.68 -4.66 8.93
N ARG A 43 -11.54 -4.61 7.91
CA ARG A 43 -13.00 -4.60 8.13
C ARG A 43 -13.47 -5.92 8.75
N GLU A 44 -12.91 -7.04 8.30
CA GLU A 44 -13.19 -8.36 8.87
C GLU A 44 -12.66 -8.50 10.32
N GLU A 45 -11.66 -7.71 10.72
CA GLU A 45 -11.20 -7.62 12.11
C GLU A 45 -12.16 -6.81 13.00
N PHE A 46 -12.63 -5.65 12.53
CA PHE A 46 -13.46 -4.75 13.35
C PHE A 46 -14.93 -5.15 13.44
N LYS A 47 -15.50 -5.75 12.39
CA LYS A 47 -16.92 -6.21 12.37
C LYS A 47 -17.28 -7.15 13.53
N PRO A 48 -16.56 -8.25 13.82
CA PRO A 48 -16.90 -9.14 14.93
C PRO A 48 -16.75 -8.49 16.31
N ARG A 49 -15.89 -7.48 16.42
CA ARG A 49 -15.71 -6.70 17.66
C ARG A 49 -16.93 -5.82 17.93
N LEU A 50 -17.51 -5.21 16.90
CA LEU A 50 -18.79 -4.48 16.99
C LEU A 50 -19.96 -5.42 17.33
N ASP A 51 -20.00 -6.61 16.72
CA ASP A 51 -21.02 -7.62 17.03
C ASP A 51 -20.98 -8.03 18.51
N SER A 52 -19.78 -8.21 19.05
CA SER A 52 -19.56 -8.67 20.42
C SER A 52 -19.74 -7.59 21.49
N ALA A 53 -19.69 -6.30 21.13
CA ALA A 53 -19.81 -5.20 22.07
C ALA A 53 -21.20 -5.17 22.74
N THR A 54 -21.26 -4.99 24.07
CA THR A 54 -22.52 -5.00 24.84
C THR A 54 -22.91 -3.63 25.37
N ASP A 55 -22.04 -2.65 25.23
CA ASP A 55 -22.22 -1.28 25.72
C ASP A 55 -21.61 -0.27 24.74
N LYS A 56 -22.03 1.00 24.89
CA LYS A 56 -21.59 2.08 24.01
C LYS A 56 -20.10 2.41 24.14
N THR A 57 -19.51 2.27 25.32
CA THR A 57 -18.08 2.57 25.53
C THR A 57 -17.23 1.62 24.70
N THR A 58 -17.57 0.33 24.71
CA THR A 58 -16.86 -0.68 23.89
C THR A 58 -17.03 -0.42 22.39
N ILE A 59 -18.24 -0.02 21.95
CA ILE A 59 -18.48 0.35 20.54
C ILE A 59 -17.61 1.55 20.14
N ASP A 60 -17.63 2.61 20.95
CA ASP A 60 -16.90 3.84 20.66
C ASP A 60 -15.38 3.58 20.61
N GLN A 61 -14.85 2.68 21.46
CA GLN A 61 -13.45 2.23 21.41
C GLN A 61 -13.10 1.51 20.10
N VAL A 62 -13.94 0.57 19.67
CA VAL A 62 -13.71 -0.18 18.41
C VAL A 62 -13.73 0.78 17.20
N VAL A 63 -14.65 1.74 17.18
CA VAL A 63 -14.69 2.77 16.11
C VAL A 63 -13.44 3.65 16.15
N ALA A 64 -13.01 4.11 17.32
CA ALA A 64 -11.81 4.94 17.44
C ALA A 64 -10.54 4.20 16.98
N GLU A 65 -10.41 2.91 17.28
CA GLU A 65 -9.31 2.08 16.77
C GLU A 65 -9.37 1.91 15.25
N ALA A 66 -10.55 1.72 14.68
CA ALA A 66 -10.73 1.64 13.24
C ALA A 66 -10.39 2.96 12.53
N GLU A 67 -10.78 4.10 13.10
CA GLU A 67 -10.40 5.42 12.61
C GLU A 67 -8.89 5.65 12.68
N ALA A 68 -8.25 5.26 13.80
CA ALA A 68 -6.80 5.36 13.95
C ALA A 68 -6.06 4.51 12.91
N ARG A 69 -6.50 3.27 12.67
CA ARG A 69 -5.93 2.39 11.64
C ARG A 69 -6.14 2.94 10.23
N ASN A 70 -7.31 3.52 9.95
CA ASN A 70 -7.57 4.18 8.67
C ASN A 70 -6.61 5.36 8.45
N GLN A 71 -6.42 6.19 9.48
CA GLN A 71 -5.51 7.33 9.41
C GLN A 71 -4.05 6.91 9.24
N GLU A 72 -3.62 5.86 9.93
CA GLU A 72 -2.29 5.25 9.76
C GLU A 72 -2.07 4.83 8.30
N LYS A 73 -3.01 4.07 7.73
CA LYS A 73 -2.93 3.65 6.32
C LYS A 73 -2.96 4.82 5.33
N ALA A 74 -3.78 5.83 5.59
CA ALA A 74 -3.81 7.04 4.77
C ALA A 74 -2.46 7.79 4.80
N ASN A 75 -1.82 7.87 5.97
CA ASN A 75 -0.50 8.49 6.13
C ASN A 75 0.60 7.67 5.44
N ASP A 76 0.56 6.34 5.56
CA ASP A 76 1.50 5.44 4.90
C ASP A 76 1.40 5.57 3.38
N LYS A 77 0.18 5.57 2.86
CA LYS A 77 -0.10 5.80 1.44
C LYS A 77 0.42 7.15 0.95
N ALA A 78 0.21 8.22 1.72
CA ALA A 78 0.73 9.55 1.39
C ALA A 78 2.27 9.59 1.41
N SER A 79 2.89 8.87 2.34
CA SER A 79 4.35 8.77 2.46
C SER A 79 4.94 7.99 1.28
N LYS A 80 4.35 6.84 0.92
CA LYS A 80 4.71 6.06 -0.27
C LYS A 80 4.55 6.86 -1.55
N ALA A 81 3.47 7.63 -1.67
CA ALA A 81 3.22 8.47 -2.84
C ALA A 81 4.31 9.55 -2.98
N SER A 82 4.71 10.16 -1.88
CA SER A 82 5.76 11.18 -1.86
C SER A 82 7.13 10.60 -2.20
N ALA A 83 7.49 9.45 -1.62
CA ALA A 83 8.73 8.75 -1.93
C ALA A 83 8.77 8.27 -3.39
N GLY A 84 7.69 7.64 -3.84
CA GLY A 84 7.54 7.17 -5.21
C GLY A 84 7.63 8.29 -6.23
N GLN A 85 7.06 9.47 -5.95
CA GLN A 85 7.18 10.63 -6.82
C GLN A 85 8.63 11.12 -6.95
N ALA A 86 9.40 11.12 -5.86
CA ALA A 86 10.82 11.44 -5.92
C ALA A 86 11.59 10.43 -6.80
N GLU A 87 11.23 9.14 -6.73
CA GLU A 87 11.80 8.11 -7.60
C GLU A 87 11.38 8.28 -9.07
N VAL A 88 10.13 8.72 -9.35
CA VAL A 88 9.68 9.10 -10.70
C VAL A 88 10.56 10.21 -11.28
N ASP A 89 10.86 11.23 -10.48
CA ASP A 89 11.68 12.35 -10.93
C ASP A 89 13.13 11.92 -11.21
N LYS A 90 13.70 11.08 -10.33
CA LYS A 90 15.02 10.46 -10.54
C LYS A 90 15.06 9.63 -11.83
N VAL A 91 14.11 8.72 -12.04
CA VAL A 91 14.14 7.81 -13.21
C VAL A 91 13.94 8.57 -14.52
N LYS A 92 13.12 9.63 -14.51
CA LYS A 92 12.99 10.53 -15.67
C LYS A 92 14.30 11.24 -15.98
N SER A 93 15.07 11.66 -14.97
CA SER A 93 16.39 12.29 -15.18
C SER A 93 17.40 11.37 -15.86
N LEU A 94 17.28 10.05 -15.63
CA LEU A 94 18.15 9.03 -16.23
C LEU A 94 17.85 8.79 -17.71
N ASN A 95 16.66 9.15 -18.20
CA ASN A 95 16.22 8.89 -19.57
C ASN A 95 16.46 7.43 -20.00
N LEU A 96 16.01 6.46 -19.18
CA LEU A 96 16.29 5.03 -19.39
C LEU A 96 15.77 4.50 -20.74
N SER A 97 14.77 5.13 -21.35
CA SER A 97 14.22 4.70 -22.64
C SER A 97 15.29 4.67 -23.72
N GLY A 98 15.54 3.48 -24.29
CA GLY A 98 16.57 3.22 -25.27
C GLY A 98 17.98 3.00 -24.70
N LYS A 99 18.18 3.13 -23.38
CA LYS A 99 19.48 2.99 -22.72
C LYS A 99 19.80 1.56 -22.32
N THR A 100 21.10 1.30 -22.17
CA THR A 100 21.59 0.01 -21.65
C THR A 100 22.23 0.21 -20.28
N MET A 101 21.81 -0.60 -19.31
CA MET A 101 22.46 -0.70 -18.01
C MET A 101 23.31 -1.96 -17.94
N THR A 102 24.53 -1.86 -17.40
CA THR A 102 25.44 -2.99 -17.22
C THR A 102 25.72 -3.21 -15.74
N TYR A 103 25.52 -4.44 -15.26
CA TYR A 103 25.69 -4.78 -13.85
C TYR A 103 27.16 -4.84 -13.44
N GLU A 104 27.50 -4.16 -12.35
CA GLU A 104 28.86 -4.08 -11.80
C GLU A 104 29.03 -4.86 -10.49
N GLY A 105 27.95 -5.42 -9.93
CA GLY A 105 28.00 -6.14 -8.66
C GLY A 105 27.60 -5.28 -7.45
N PRO A 106 27.95 -5.69 -6.22
CA PRO A 106 28.64 -6.93 -5.85
C PRO A 106 27.68 -8.10 -5.56
N ASN A 107 26.38 -7.88 -5.48
CA ASN A 107 25.42 -8.83 -4.88
C ASN A 107 25.34 -10.18 -5.62
N GLN A 108 25.60 -10.18 -6.93
CA GLN A 108 25.55 -11.37 -7.79
C GLN A 108 26.81 -11.44 -8.67
N GLN A 109 27.95 -11.86 -8.10
CA GLN A 109 29.24 -11.84 -8.80
C GLN A 109 29.24 -12.55 -10.17
N SER A 110 28.50 -13.65 -10.32
CA SER A 110 28.38 -14.39 -11.60
C SER A 110 27.62 -13.61 -12.68
N CYS A 111 26.89 -12.56 -12.29
CA CYS A 111 26.09 -11.73 -13.18
C CYS A 111 26.79 -10.43 -13.59
N ILE A 112 28.00 -10.16 -13.09
CA ILE A 112 28.74 -8.96 -13.50
C ILE A 112 28.94 -8.95 -15.02
N GLY A 113 28.65 -7.81 -15.64
CA GLY A 113 28.62 -7.63 -17.08
C GLY A 113 27.29 -7.97 -17.74
N LEU A 114 26.29 -8.50 -17.00
CA LEU A 114 24.91 -8.59 -17.49
C LEU A 114 24.47 -7.21 -17.97
N SER A 115 24.00 -7.11 -19.21
CA SER A 115 23.61 -5.85 -19.81
C SER A 115 22.15 -5.88 -20.23
N LEU A 116 21.35 -4.93 -19.74
CA LEU A 116 19.92 -4.82 -19.95
C LEU A 116 19.60 -3.54 -20.72
N ARG A 117 19.00 -3.69 -21.91
CA ARG A 117 18.45 -2.60 -22.70
C ARG A 117 17.01 -2.37 -22.29
N PHE A 118 16.69 -1.13 -21.94
CA PHE A 118 15.35 -0.65 -21.63
C PHE A 118 14.74 -0.11 -22.92
N ASN A 119 13.82 -0.84 -23.53
CA ASN A 119 13.23 -0.44 -24.80
C ASN A 119 12.11 0.58 -24.60
N GLU A 120 11.84 1.40 -25.63
CA GLU A 120 10.80 2.44 -25.60
C GLU A 120 9.39 1.86 -25.41
N ASP A 121 9.18 0.59 -25.80
CA ASP A 121 7.91 -0.13 -25.65
C ASP A 121 7.69 -0.71 -24.24
N GLY A 122 8.60 -0.45 -23.30
CA GLY A 122 8.55 -0.98 -21.94
C GLY A 122 9.07 -2.41 -21.81
N SER A 123 9.59 -3.03 -22.87
CA SER A 123 10.28 -4.32 -22.77
C SER A 123 11.74 -4.16 -22.34
N ILE A 124 12.33 -5.22 -21.80
CA ILE A 124 13.75 -5.31 -21.49
C ILE A 124 14.39 -6.37 -22.39
N THR A 125 15.50 -6.04 -23.03
CA THR A 125 16.33 -6.98 -23.79
C THR A 125 17.65 -7.21 -23.08
N GLN A 126 18.03 -8.47 -22.87
CA GLN A 126 19.38 -8.80 -22.40
C GLN A 126 20.34 -8.68 -23.60
N VAL A 127 21.17 -7.64 -23.63
CA VAL A 127 22.14 -7.44 -24.72
C VAL A 127 23.45 -8.18 -24.46
N GLU A 128 23.74 -8.50 -23.20
CA GLU A 128 24.82 -9.39 -22.80
C GLU A 128 24.25 -10.33 -21.72
N GLU A 129 23.98 -11.57 -22.08
CA GLU A 129 23.40 -12.55 -21.16
C GLU A 129 24.47 -13.14 -20.23
N LYS A 130 24.07 -13.45 -18.99
CA LYS A 130 24.88 -14.20 -18.04
C LYS A 130 24.09 -15.42 -17.55
N ARG A 131 24.69 -16.61 -17.64
CA ARG A 131 24.03 -17.86 -17.24
C ARG A 131 23.63 -17.82 -15.78
N GLY A 132 22.37 -18.17 -15.50
CA GLY A 132 21.81 -18.22 -14.15
C GLY A 132 21.32 -16.87 -13.62
N CYS A 133 21.42 -15.79 -14.40
CA CYS A 133 20.96 -14.47 -14.01
C CYS A 133 19.56 -14.23 -14.58
N SER A 134 18.55 -14.28 -13.72
CA SER A 134 17.16 -14.04 -14.12
C SER A 134 16.89 -12.53 -14.15
N ALA A 135 16.99 -11.92 -15.33
CA ALA A 135 16.65 -10.52 -15.55
C ALA A 135 15.13 -10.30 -15.67
N PRO A 136 14.63 -9.11 -15.28
CA PRO A 136 13.26 -8.72 -15.58
C PRO A 136 13.04 -8.62 -17.10
N ARG A 137 11.78 -8.79 -17.54
CA ARG A 137 11.38 -8.78 -18.95
C ARG A 137 10.73 -7.46 -19.39
N SER A 138 10.23 -6.68 -18.44
CA SER A 138 9.58 -5.41 -18.71
C SER A 138 9.86 -4.39 -17.63
N TRP A 139 9.75 -3.12 -18.01
CA TRP A 139 9.87 -1.97 -17.13
C TRP A 139 8.77 -0.96 -17.42
N LYS A 140 8.42 -0.16 -16.41
CA LYS A 140 7.54 1.00 -16.59
C LYS A 140 7.78 2.03 -15.48
N ILE A 141 7.37 3.26 -15.76
CA ILE A 141 7.31 4.32 -14.77
C ILE A 141 5.84 4.54 -14.41
N GLN A 142 5.47 4.30 -13.16
CA GLN A 142 4.17 4.68 -12.62
C GLN A 142 4.27 6.13 -12.15
N GLU A 143 3.85 7.07 -13.00
CA GLU A 143 3.97 8.49 -12.70
C GLU A 143 2.97 8.99 -11.66
N THR A 144 1.81 8.34 -11.59
CA THR A 144 0.73 8.73 -10.67
C THR A 144 0.60 7.67 -9.60
N PRO A 145 0.58 8.04 -8.30
CA PRO A 145 0.38 7.07 -7.23
C PRO A 145 -0.90 6.26 -7.44
N ASP A 146 -0.81 4.95 -7.27
CA ASP A 146 -1.97 4.07 -7.34
C ASP A 146 -2.85 4.19 -6.07
N TRP A 147 -3.84 3.31 -5.96
CA TRP A 147 -4.74 3.28 -4.81
C TRP A 147 -4.05 2.88 -3.49
N ASN A 148 -2.82 2.37 -3.54
CA ASN A 148 -1.97 2.05 -2.38
C ASN A 148 -0.85 3.09 -2.17
N GLY A 149 -0.80 4.13 -3.01
CA GLY A 149 0.22 5.18 -2.96
C GLY A 149 1.53 4.81 -3.66
N ASN A 150 1.55 3.71 -4.41
CA ASN A 150 2.75 3.24 -5.08
C ASN A 150 2.95 4.03 -6.40
N ALA A 151 4.14 4.61 -6.56
CA ALA A 151 4.62 5.31 -7.76
C ALA A 151 6.14 5.06 -7.89
N GLY A 152 6.71 5.23 -9.09
CA GLY A 152 8.14 5.01 -9.33
C GLY A 152 8.44 4.05 -10.48
N LEU A 153 9.63 3.47 -10.47
CA LEU A 153 10.09 2.48 -11.44
C LEU A 153 9.62 1.08 -11.04
N TYR A 154 9.04 0.33 -11.97
CA TYR A 154 8.58 -1.05 -11.75
C TYR A 154 9.11 -1.98 -12.81
N PHE A 155 9.28 -3.23 -12.42
CA PHE A 155 9.70 -4.33 -13.27
C PHE A 155 8.65 -5.43 -13.28
N ASP A 156 8.46 -6.08 -14.43
CA ASP A 156 7.56 -7.24 -14.60
C ASP A 156 6.12 -7.03 -14.12
N ASN A 157 5.67 -5.77 -14.11
CA ASN A 157 4.38 -5.33 -13.56
C ASN A 157 4.18 -5.66 -12.07
N ASP A 158 5.24 -5.97 -11.33
CA ASP A 158 5.18 -6.18 -9.89
C ASP A 158 5.07 -4.83 -9.18
N MET A 159 3.84 -4.44 -8.84
CA MET A 159 3.51 -3.18 -8.14
C MET A 159 3.34 -3.38 -6.63
N SER A 160 3.81 -4.51 -6.10
CA SER A 160 3.68 -4.81 -4.66
C SER A 160 4.48 -3.85 -3.79
N ASP A 161 5.59 -3.33 -4.30
CA ASP A 161 6.46 -2.40 -3.58
C ASP A 161 7.25 -1.50 -4.56
N ASN A 162 7.76 -0.38 -4.05
CA ASN A 162 8.55 0.55 -4.85
C ASN A 162 9.97 0.00 -5.09
N VAL A 163 10.59 0.42 -6.19
CA VAL A 163 12.03 0.21 -6.42
C VAL A 163 12.77 1.46 -5.93
N ASP A 164 13.70 1.27 -5.01
CA ASP A 164 14.54 2.35 -4.51
C ASP A 164 15.92 2.28 -5.15
N PHE A 165 16.39 3.43 -5.63
CA PHE A 165 17.73 3.56 -6.19
C PHE A 165 18.32 4.94 -5.97
N ASP A 166 19.65 4.97 -5.99
CA ASP A 166 20.43 6.19 -5.90
C ASP A 166 21.30 6.36 -7.14
N ILE A 167 21.49 7.61 -7.55
CA ILE A 167 22.47 7.99 -8.57
C ILE A 167 23.73 8.40 -7.84
N LEU A 168 24.81 7.64 -8.02
CA LEU A 168 26.10 7.85 -7.39
C LEU A 168 26.85 9.02 -8.03
N ASP A 169 27.86 9.55 -7.32
CA ASP A 169 28.68 10.69 -7.78
C ASP A 169 29.41 10.40 -9.11
N ASP A 170 29.70 9.13 -9.40
CA ASP A 170 30.33 8.68 -10.65
C ASP A 170 29.32 8.45 -11.79
N GLY A 171 28.04 8.77 -11.56
CA GLY A 171 26.94 8.63 -12.52
C GLY A 171 26.35 7.22 -12.61
N LYS A 172 26.82 6.28 -11.78
CA LYS A 172 26.24 4.93 -11.71
C LYS A 172 24.95 4.93 -10.92
N ILE A 173 24.16 3.89 -11.13
CA ILE A 173 22.88 3.68 -10.46
C ILE A 173 23.05 2.54 -9.47
N GLN A 174 22.70 2.76 -8.21
CA GLN A 174 22.69 1.73 -7.18
C GLN A 174 21.24 1.42 -6.79
N PHE A 175 20.76 0.23 -7.12
CA PHE A 175 19.48 -0.27 -6.59
C PHE A 175 19.70 -0.81 -5.18
N THR A 176 18.94 -0.26 -4.24
CA THR A 176 19.02 -0.59 -2.81
C THR A 176 17.84 -1.44 -2.35
N HIS A 177 16.70 -1.32 -3.04
CA HIS A 177 15.51 -2.12 -2.77
C HIS A 177 14.77 -2.48 -4.06
N THR A 178 14.26 -3.72 -4.13
CA THR A 178 13.47 -4.22 -5.25
C THR A 178 12.51 -5.30 -4.79
N PRO A 179 11.33 -5.46 -5.43
CA PRO A 179 10.49 -6.63 -5.26
C PRO A 179 11.24 -7.95 -5.56
N TRP A 180 10.77 -9.05 -4.97
CA TRP A 180 11.39 -10.38 -5.08
C TRP A 180 11.64 -10.83 -6.53
N GLY A 181 10.72 -10.51 -7.45
CA GLY A 181 10.85 -10.85 -8.88
C GLY A 181 12.03 -10.17 -9.59
N SER A 182 12.56 -9.09 -9.01
CA SER A 182 13.59 -8.23 -9.60
C SER A 182 14.87 -8.14 -8.77
N ALA A 183 15.09 -9.06 -7.83
CA ALA A 183 16.24 -9.05 -6.90
C ALA A 183 17.62 -9.06 -7.59
N ILE A 184 17.70 -9.49 -8.86
CA ILE A 184 18.92 -9.42 -9.67
C ILE A 184 19.42 -7.98 -9.86
N LEU A 185 18.53 -7.00 -9.78
CA LEU A 185 18.88 -5.59 -9.98
C LEU A 185 19.63 -5.01 -8.78
N LEU A 186 19.55 -5.63 -7.60
CA LEU A 186 20.23 -5.11 -6.41
C LEU A 186 21.75 -5.01 -6.62
N GLY A 187 22.29 -3.84 -6.34
CA GLY A 187 23.69 -3.49 -6.57
C GLY A 187 23.86 -2.36 -7.56
N THR A 188 25.07 -2.22 -8.07
CA THR A 188 25.50 -1.08 -8.90
C THR A 188 25.44 -1.42 -10.38
N TRP A 189 25.00 -0.45 -11.18
CA TRP A 189 24.89 -0.53 -12.62
C TRP A 189 25.47 0.73 -13.28
N SER A 190 26.21 0.56 -14.36
CA SER A 190 26.58 1.67 -15.25
C SER A 190 25.54 1.87 -16.34
N LEU A 191 25.23 3.11 -16.67
CA LEU A 191 24.28 3.49 -17.73
C LEU A 191 25.04 3.96 -18.98
N SER A 192 24.65 3.47 -20.16
CA SER A 192 25.22 3.83 -21.47
C SER A 192 24.13 4.14 -22.50
#